data_AF-A0A9E7AVP8-F1
#
_entry.id   AF-A0A9E7AVP8-F1
#
_cell.length_a   1.000
_cell.length_b   1.000
_cell.length_c   1.000
_cell.angle_alpha   90.00
_cell.angle_beta   90.00
_cell.angle_gamma   90.00
#
_symmetry.space_group_name_H-M   'P 1'
#
loop_
_entity.id
_entity.type
_entity.pdbx_description
1 polymer ?
#
loop_
_entity_poly.entity_id
_entity_poly.type
_entity_poly.pdbx_seq_one_letter_code
_entity_poly.pdbx_strand_id
1 'polypeptide(L)'
;MRVAEILAAGEAMERALALLEGGDVVAIPTETVYGLAADATNGVGVARIFEVKGRPRFNPLIAHVADLAMADRIALFDPVSKRLAQTFWPGPLTLVLPQRPGNGIHPLVTAGLDTVALRMPKGFGGQLIARLGRPLAAPSANSSGRISATTAEAVAADLGTKIKLVVDGGATSVGVESTIVKIEGGKLRLLRPGGIAAEEIEATAGMKLLRGAAGIEAPGMLASHYAPGAAVRINAAKVAKGEALLAFGPRRAEGWQGAAALRNLSETGDLREAAANLFAHMQDLDRSGAKTIAVEPIPSDGLGEAINDRLSRAAAPRDKID
;
A
#
# COMPACT_ATOMS: atom_id res chain seq x y z
N MET A 1 28.86 0.87 -5.00
CA MET A 1 27.71 0.68 -4.07
C MET A 1 27.17 -0.72 -4.29
N ARG A 2 26.84 -1.46 -3.23
CA ARG A 2 26.24 -2.79 -3.36
C ARG A 2 24.77 -2.60 -3.74
N VAL A 3 24.37 -3.12 -4.90
CA VAL A 3 22.96 -3.11 -5.36
C VAL A 3 22.27 -4.31 -4.73
N ALA A 4 20.99 -4.18 -4.39
CA ALA A 4 20.17 -5.26 -3.89
C ALA A 4 20.17 -6.43 -4.88
N GLU A 5 20.26 -7.64 -4.33
CA GLU A 5 20.01 -8.86 -5.07
C GLU A 5 18.52 -8.95 -5.41
N ILE A 6 18.17 -9.32 -6.64
CA ILE A 6 16.79 -9.61 -7.04
C ILE A 6 16.69 -11.12 -7.24
N LEU A 7 15.88 -11.79 -6.42
CA LEU A 7 15.68 -13.25 -6.49
C LEU A 7 14.22 -13.56 -6.78
N ALA A 8 13.97 -14.51 -7.68
CA ALA A 8 12.63 -15.01 -7.90
C ALA A 8 12.02 -15.58 -6.61
N ALA A 9 10.71 -15.41 -6.42
CA ALA A 9 10.01 -15.83 -5.21
C ALA A 9 10.21 -17.32 -4.86
N GLY A 10 10.40 -18.18 -5.86
CA GLY A 10 10.67 -19.61 -5.66
C GLY A 10 12.04 -19.93 -5.06
N GLU A 11 12.98 -18.99 -5.08
CA GLU A 11 14.37 -19.18 -4.65
C GLU A 11 14.73 -18.32 -3.43
N ALA A 12 13.93 -17.30 -3.14
CA ALA A 12 14.27 -16.26 -2.17
C ALA A 12 13.96 -16.59 -0.70
N MET A 13 13.21 -17.66 -0.41
CA MET A 13 12.63 -17.92 0.91
C MET A 13 13.69 -17.99 2.03
N GLU A 14 14.70 -18.86 1.86
CA GLU A 14 15.75 -19.05 2.89
C GLU A 14 16.60 -17.79 3.06
N ARG A 15 16.87 -17.07 1.96
CA ARG A 15 17.61 -15.81 2.00
C ARG A 15 16.83 -14.73 2.75
N ALA A 16 15.53 -14.63 2.51
CA ALA A 16 14.65 -13.68 3.18
C ALA A 16 14.57 -13.98 4.68
N LEU A 17 14.38 -15.24 5.08
CA LEU A 17 14.37 -15.66 6.49
C LEU A 17 15.66 -15.26 7.21
N ALA A 18 16.82 -15.63 6.65
CA ALA A 18 18.12 -15.33 7.26
C ALA A 18 18.35 -13.82 7.45
N LEU A 19 17.89 -12.98 6.50
CA LEU A 19 17.98 -11.52 6.63
C LEU A 19 17.07 -10.98 7.73
N LEU A 20 15.82 -11.46 7.81
CA LEU A 20 14.85 -11.02 8.81
C LEU A 20 15.26 -11.46 10.24
N GLU A 21 15.75 -12.69 10.40
CA GLU A 21 16.29 -13.20 11.66
C GLU A 21 17.52 -12.41 12.11
N GLY A 22 18.35 -11.99 11.16
CA GLY A 22 19.48 -11.08 11.39
C GLY A 22 19.08 -9.62 11.69
N GLY A 23 17.79 -9.29 11.71
CA GLY A 23 17.28 -7.94 11.99
C GLY A 23 17.39 -6.96 10.81
N ASP A 24 17.58 -7.45 9.58
CA ASP A 24 17.56 -6.63 8.38
C ASP A 24 16.16 -6.55 7.75
N VAL A 25 16.05 -5.79 6.66
CA VAL A 25 14.83 -5.62 5.89
C VAL A 25 14.88 -6.37 4.56
N VAL A 26 13.72 -6.83 4.10
CA VAL A 26 13.56 -7.50 2.80
C VAL A 26 12.37 -6.89 2.07
N ALA A 27 12.54 -6.54 0.79
CA ALA A 27 11.38 -6.18 -0.03
C ALA A 27 10.70 -7.44 -0.57
N ILE A 28 9.40 -7.58 -0.33
CA ILE A 28 8.62 -8.77 -0.65
C ILE A 28 7.36 -8.42 -1.47
N PRO A 29 6.93 -9.30 -2.40
CA PRO A 29 5.69 -9.11 -3.13
C PRO A 29 4.49 -9.42 -2.23
N THR A 30 3.38 -8.74 -2.48
CA THR A 30 2.04 -9.08 -1.97
C THR A 30 1.03 -8.99 -3.10
N GLU A 31 -0.24 -9.35 -2.87
CA GLU A 31 -1.29 -9.11 -3.86
C GLU A 31 -1.58 -7.61 -4.09
N THR A 32 -1.22 -6.73 -3.15
CA THR A 32 -1.50 -5.29 -3.19
C THR A 32 -0.40 -4.46 -3.84
N VAL A 33 0.68 -4.24 -3.10
CA VAL A 33 1.90 -3.54 -3.49
C VAL A 33 3.07 -4.30 -2.86
N TYR A 34 4.29 -4.06 -3.31
CA TYR A 34 5.47 -4.61 -2.65
C TYR A 34 5.60 -4.00 -1.25
N GLY A 35 6.00 -4.82 -0.26
CA GLY A 35 6.20 -4.42 1.12
C GLY A 35 7.68 -4.46 1.53
N LEU A 36 8.15 -3.48 2.31
CA LEU A 36 9.48 -3.52 2.94
C LEU A 36 9.34 -4.15 4.32
N ALA A 37 9.61 -5.44 4.43
CA ALA A 37 9.35 -6.24 5.61
C ALA A 37 10.53 -6.26 6.59
N ALA A 38 10.21 -6.24 7.88
CA ALA A 38 11.08 -6.61 9.00
C ALA A 38 10.27 -7.40 10.04
N ASP A 39 10.94 -8.16 10.90
CA ASP A 39 10.31 -8.76 12.09
C ASP A 39 9.68 -7.67 12.96
N ALA A 40 8.35 -7.70 13.12
CA ALA A 40 7.59 -6.69 13.87
C ALA A 40 7.90 -6.70 15.38
N THR A 41 8.54 -7.77 15.87
CA THR A 41 8.96 -7.91 17.27
C THR A 41 10.40 -7.42 17.50
N ASN A 42 11.15 -7.16 16.43
CA ASN A 42 12.54 -6.72 16.48
C ASN A 42 12.65 -5.21 16.21
N GLY A 43 12.93 -4.44 17.25
CA GLY A 43 13.08 -2.98 17.16
C GLY A 43 14.16 -2.51 16.18
N VAL A 44 15.24 -3.29 15.98
CA VAL A 44 16.32 -2.95 15.03
C VAL A 44 15.82 -3.02 13.60
N GLY A 45 15.15 -4.12 13.23
CA GLY A 45 14.57 -4.29 11.90
C GLY A 45 13.48 -3.25 11.61
N VAL A 46 12.61 -2.99 12.59
CA VAL A 46 11.57 -1.96 12.46
C VAL A 46 12.19 -0.56 12.30
N ALA A 47 13.22 -0.21 13.07
CA ALA A 47 13.92 1.06 12.91
C ALA A 47 14.54 1.21 11.52
N ARG A 48 15.07 0.11 10.95
CA ARG A 48 15.64 0.10 9.60
C ARG A 48 14.61 0.33 8.50
N ILE A 49 13.34 -0.08 8.68
CA ILE A 49 12.25 0.31 7.77
C ILE A 49 12.11 1.83 7.69
N PHE A 50 12.09 2.50 8.85
CA PHE A 50 11.96 3.96 8.89
C PHE A 50 13.16 4.67 8.26
N GLU A 51 14.37 4.18 8.55
CA GLU A 51 15.63 4.69 7.99
C GLU A 51 15.65 4.58 6.46
N VAL A 52 15.46 3.37 5.91
CA VAL A 52 15.53 3.09 4.47
C VAL A 52 14.54 3.94 3.69
N LYS A 53 13.31 4.07 4.21
CA LYS A 53 12.23 4.81 3.56
C LYS A 53 12.30 6.32 3.78
N GLY A 54 13.06 6.81 4.77
CA GLY A 54 12.92 8.19 5.24
C GLY A 54 11.51 8.47 5.78
N ARG A 55 10.90 7.50 6.47
CA ARG A 55 9.51 7.59 6.95
C ARG A 55 9.46 8.27 8.33
N PRO A 56 8.51 9.18 8.59
CA PRO A 56 8.31 9.74 9.93
C PRO A 56 7.84 8.67 10.94
N ARG A 57 8.41 8.69 12.15
CA ARG A 57 8.15 7.68 13.21
C ARG A 57 6.73 7.73 13.79
N PHE A 58 6.03 8.85 13.65
CA PHE A 58 4.63 8.98 14.10
C PHE A 58 3.63 8.24 13.19
N ASN A 59 4.07 7.76 12.01
CA ASN A 59 3.20 7.08 11.06
C ASN A 59 3.28 5.56 11.28
N PRO A 60 2.24 4.93 11.88
CA PRO A 60 2.27 3.52 12.24
C PRO A 60 2.48 2.62 11.02
N LEU A 61 2.82 1.35 11.26
CA LEU A 61 3.03 0.31 10.27
C LEU A 61 1.92 -0.76 10.38
N ILE A 62 1.71 -1.52 9.32
CA ILE A 62 0.85 -2.71 9.35
C ILE A 62 1.70 -3.91 9.72
N ALA A 63 1.31 -4.61 10.79
CA ALA A 63 1.84 -5.91 11.12
C ALA A 63 1.08 -6.99 10.36
N HIS A 64 1.81 -7.78 9.58
CA HIS A 64 1.29 -8.88 8.79
C HIS A 64 1.41 -10.18 9.58
N VAL A 65 0.34 -10.99 9.55
CA VAL A 65 0.21 -12.25 10.29
C VAL A 65 0.01 -13.41 9.32
N ALA A 66 0.36 -14.63 9.75
CA ALA A 66 0.22 -15.84 8.95
C ALA A 66 -1.18 -16.47 9.05
N ASP A 67 -1.81 -16.33 10.22
CA ASP A 67 -3.10 -16.94 10.53
C ASP A 67 -3.89 -16.13 11.57
N LEU A 68 -5.16 -16.49 11.76
CA LEU A 68 -6.03 -15.88 12.76
C LEU A 68 -5.56 -16.11 14.20
N ALA A 69 -4.85 -17.21 14.48
CA ALA A 69 -4.37 -17.48 15.83
C ALA A 69 -3.24 -16.53 16.23
N MET A 70 -2.33 -16.21 15.30
CA MET A 70 -1.31 -15.18 15.46
C MET A 70 -1.95 -13.80 15.61
N ALA A 71 -2.96 -13.48 14.81
CA ALA A 71 -3.70 -12.23 14.93
C ALA A 71 -4.36 -12.08 16.31
N ASP A 72 -5.03 -13.13 16.79
CA ASP A 72 -5.73 -13.13 18.08
C ASP A 72 -4.77 -13.03 19.26
N ARG A 73 -3.52 -13.53 19.16
CA ARG A 73 -2.48 -13.26 20.17
C ARG A 73 -2.07 -11.78 20.24
N ILE A 74 -2.24 -11.04 19.15
CA ILE A 74 -1.74 -9.67 19.03
C ILE A 74 -2.78 -8.62 19.40
N ALA A 75 -4.04 -8.84 19.00
CA ALA A 75 -5.11 -7.84 19.12
C ALA A 75 -6.42 -8.44 19.61
N LEU A 76 -7.30 -7.57 20.10
CA LEU A 76 -8.66 -7.90 20.53
C LEU A 76 -9.62 -7.76 19.34
N PHE A 77 -10.31 -8.84 19.00
CA PHE A 77 -11.31 -8.85 17.94
C PHE A 77 -12.73 -8.75 18.50
N ASP A 78 -13.47 -7.73 18.06
CA ASP A 78 -14.92 -7.71 18.20
C ASP A 78 -15.60 -8.64 17.16
N PRO A 79 -16.89 -8.99 17.33
CA PRO A 79 -17.58 -9.91 16.41
C PRO A 79 -17.62 -9.45 14.95
N VAL A 80 -17.65 -8.15 14.68
CA VAL A 80 -17.68 -7.61 13.31
C VAL A 80 -16.28 -7.70 12.70
N SER A 81 -15.25 -7.27 13.42
CA SER A 81 -13.86 -7.41 12.97
C SER A 81 -13.47 -8.87 12.72
N LYS A 82 -13.90 -9.79 13.58
CA LYS A 82 -13.64 -11.24 13.40
C LYS A 82 -14.30 -11.78 12.13
N ARG A 83 -15.55 -11.38 11.87
CA ARG A 83 -16.29 -11.76 10.66
C ARG A 83 -15.60 -11.23 9.40
N LEU A 84 -15.23 -9.94 9.40
CA LEU A 84 -14.49 -9.33 8.30
C LEU A 84 -13.15 -10.04 8.03
N ALA A 85 -12.40 -10.38 9.08
CA ALA A 85 -11.18 -11.16 8.96
C ALA A 85 -11.45 -12.55 8.34
N GLN A 86 -12.44 -13.28 8.84
CA GLN A 86 -12.78 -14.61 8.30
C GLN A 86 -13.21 -14.60 6.83
N THR A 87 -13.84 -13.51 6.37
CA THR A 87 -14.28 -13.37 4.97
C THR A 87 -13.15 -12.93 4.05
N PHE A 88 -12.34 -11.95 4.48
CA PHE A 88 -11.41 -11.26 3.59
C PHE A 88 -9.93 -11.62 3.81
N TRP A 89 -9.60 -12.40 4.84
CA TRP A 89 -8.25 -12.92 5.05
C TRP A 89 -8.12 -14.39 4.59
N PRO A 90 -7.03 -14.75 3.89
CA PRO A 90 -5.93 -13.87 3.48
C PRO A 90 -6.38 -12.91 2.36
N GLY A 91 -5.91 -11.68 2.36
CA GLY A 91 -6.30 -10.70 1.35
C GLY A 91 -6.07 -9.22 1.72
N PRO A 92 -6.58 -8.31 0.85
CA PRO A 92 -6.28 -6.88 0.90
C PRO A 92 -7.15 -6.11 1.93
N LEU A 93 -7.46 -6.73 3.07
CA LEU A 93 -8.09 -6.07 4.21
C LEU A 93 -7.08 -5.85 5.33
N THR A 94 -7.09 -4.66 5.92
CA THR A 94 -6.39 -4.35 7.15
C THR A 94 -7.40 -3.92 8.21
N LEU A 95 -7.27 -4.48 9.41
CA LEU A 95 -8.09 -4.13 10.57
C LEU A 95 -7.24 -3.36 11.57
N VAL A 96 -7.71 -2.19 12.00
CA VAL A 96 -7.14 -1.48 13.16
C VAL A 96 -7.90 -1.91 14.40
N LEU A 97 -7.18 -2.54 15.33
CA LEU A 97 -7.76 -3.22 16.49
C LEU A 97 -7.05 -2.80 17.78
N PRO A 98 -7.73 -2.81 18.94
CA PRO A 98 -7.07 -2.65 20.23
C PRO A 98 -6.01 -3.72 20.44
N GLN A 99 -4.84 -3.32 20.93
CA GLN A 99 -3.73 -4.24 21.21
C GLN A 99 -4.00 -5.07 22.47
N ARG A 100 -3.51 -6.31 22.48
CA ARG A 100 -3.37 -7.07 23.73
C ARG A 100 -2.10 -6.64 24.47
N PRO A 101 -2.14 -6.52 25.82
CA PRO A 101 -0.93 -6.30 26.60
C PRO A 101 0.09 -7.42 26.38
N GLY A 102 1.36 -7.07 26.24
CA GLY A 102 2.43 -8.05 26.07
C GLY A 102 2.39 -8.85 24.77
N ASN A 103 1.75 -8.32 23.71
CA ASN A 103 1.63 -8.99 22.41
C ASN A 103 2.96 -9.20 21.65
N GLY A 104 4.06 -8.65 22.14
CA GLY A 104 5.39 -8.76 21.54
C GLY A 104 5.64 -7.86 20.32
N ILE A 105 4.65 -7.09 19.86
CA ILE A 105 4.84 -6.10 18.80
C ILE A 105 5.68 -4.95 19.34
N HIS A 106 6.73 -4.57 18.61
CA HIS A 106 7.58 -3.48 19.02
C HIS A 106 6.82 -2.13 18.93
N PRO A 107 6.92 -1.21 19.90
CA PRO A 107 6.16 0.04 19.92
C PRO A 107 6.34 0.96 18.69
N LEU A 108 7.49 0.85 18.00
CA LEU A 108 7.73 1.56 16.74
C LEU A 108 6.75 1.15 15.62
N VAL A 109 6.21 -0.07 15.66
CA VAL A 109 5.21 -0.53 14.68
C VAL A 109 3.90 0.24 14.87
N THR A 110 3.49 0.48 16.11
CA THR A 110 2.20 1.13 16.41
C THR A 110 2.33 2.63 16.63
N ALA A 111 3.53 3.19 16.50
CA ALA A 111 3.84 4.58 16.83
C ALA A 111 3.38 4.98 18.26
N GLY A 112 3.38 4.02 19.19
CA GLY A 112 2.94 4.22 20.58
C GLY A 112 1.42 4.25 20.79
N LEU A 113 0.61 3.95 19.76
CA LEU A 113 -0.85 3.89 19.89
C LEU A 113 -1.31 2.64 20.66
N ASP A 114 -2.49 2.71 21.28
CA ASP A 114 -3.17 1.57 21.92
C ASP A 114 -3.76 0.56 20.92
N THR A 115 -3.68 0.88 19.62
CA THR A 115 -4.18 0.06 18.52
C THR A 115 -3.05 -0.44 17.63
N VAL A 116 -3.31 -1.53 16.92
CA VAL A 116 -2.41 -2.12 15.92
C VAL A 116 -3.18 -2.39 14.64
N ALA A 117 -2.55 -2.13 13.50
CA ALA A 117 -3.11 -2.47 12.19
C ALA A 117 -2.62 -3.87 11.77
N LEU A 118 -3.55 -4.82 11.60
CA LEU A 118 -3.26 -6.20 11.23
C LEU A 118 -3.75 -6.54 9.83
N ARG A 119 -3.01 -7.40 9.13
CA ARG A 119 -3.40 -7.96 7.83
C ARG A 119 -2.83 -9.37 7.64
N MET A 120 -3.55 -10.23 6.94
CA MET A 120 -3.05 -11.54 6.52
C MET A 120 -2.84 -11.55 5.00
N PRO A 121 -1.61 -11.40 4.48
CA PRO A 121 -1.36 -11.29 3.04
C PRO A 121 -1.40 -12.67 2.35
N LYS A 122 -1.62 -12.68 1.02
CA LYS A 122 -1.52 -13.89 0.20
C LYS A 122 -0.09 -14.12 -0.31
N GLY A 123 0.18 -15.34 -0.79
CA GLY A 123 1.40 -15.67 -1.54
C GLY A 123 2.66 -15.70 -0.67
N PHE A 124 3.78 -15.26 -1.25
CA PHE A 124 5.11 -15.32 -0.63
C PHE A 124 5.14 -14.68 0.76
N GLY A 125 4.51 -13.51 0.94
CA GLY A 125 4.46 -12.83 2.23
C GLY A 125 3.82 -13.67 3.34
N GLY A 126 2.68 -14.31 3.06
CA GLY A 126 2.02 -15.20 4.03
C GLY A 126 2.86 -16.43 4.39
N GLN A 127 3.50 -17.04 3.39
CA GLN A 127 4.38 -18.20 3.58
C GLN A 127 5.63 -17.85 4.39
N LEU A 128 6.22 -16.69 4.13
CA LEU A 128 7.38 -16.17 4.86
C LEU A 128 7.07 -15.93 6.34
N ILE A 129 5.91 -15.32 6.63
CA ILE A 129 5.47 -15.09 8.03
C ILE A 129 5.24 -16.43 8.74
N ALA A 130 4.62 -17.40 8.06
CA ALA A 130 4.38 -18.72 8.62
C ALA A 130 5.68 -19.47 8.94
N ARG A 131 6.68 -19.39 8.04
CA ARG A 131 8.01 -20.00 8.24
C ARG A 131 8.83 -19.29 9.31
N LEU A 132 8.76 -17.95 9.40
CA LEU A 132 9.43 -17.18 10.44
C LEU A 132 8.79 -17.38 11.83
N GLY A 133 7.48 -17.68 11.86
CA GLY A 133 6.72 -17.86 13.11
C GLY A 133 6.46 -16.55 13.87
N ARG A 134 6.75 -15.40 13.26
CA ARG A 134 6.60 -14.05 13.86
C ARG A 134 5.94 -13.08 12.88
N PRO A 135 5.16 -12.11 13.37
CA PRO A 135 4.54 -11.10 12.51
C PRO A 135 5.59 -10.23 11.82
N LEU A 136 5.29 -9.78 10.60
CA LEU A 136 6.16 -8.88 9.82
C LEU A 136 5.57 -7.48 9.74
N ALA A 137 6.33 -6.46 10.15
CA ALA A 137 5.96 -5.07 9.88
C ALA A 137 6.36 -4.77 8.43
N ALA A 138 5.41 -4.40 7.58
CA ALA A 138 5.68 -4.20 6.15
C ALA A 138 4.83 -3.05 5.55
N PRO A 139 5.30 -1.79 5.61
CA PRO A 139 4.75 -0.73 4.76
C PRO A 139 5.15 -0.97 3.29
N SER A 140 4.60 -0.18 2.38
CA SER A 140 4.98 -0.23 0.95
C SER A 140 6.49 -0.08 0.72
N ALA A 141 7.06 -0.77 -0.27
CA ALA A 141 8.49 -0.79 -0.57
C ALA A 141 8.95 0.37 -1.47
N ASN A 142 8.73 1.60 -1.02
CA ASN A 142 9.14 2.83 -1.68
C ASN A 142 9.63 3.88 -0.67
N SER A 143 10.39 4.86 -1.13
CA SER A 143 10.73 6.05 -0.34
C SER A 143 9.45 6.80 0.06
N SER A 144 9.42 7.31 1.30
CA SER A 144 8.23 7.94 1.88
C SER A 144 7.69 9.07 1.01
N GLY A 145 6.38 9.10 0.77
CA GLY A 145 5.71 10.12 -0.07
C GLY A 145 5.72 9.82 -1.57
N ARG A 146 6.58 8.92 -2.06
CA ARG A 146 6.64 8.53 -3.48
C ARG A 146 5.55 7.51 -3.84
N ILE A 147 5.38 7.27 -5.14
CA ILE A 147 4.49 6.25 -5.69
C ILE A 147 4.87 4.86 -5.13
N SER A 148 3.86 4.08 -4.71
CA SER A 148 4.06 2.72 -4.22
C SER A 148 4.58 1.80 -5.33
N ALA A 149 5.46 0.86 -4.97
CA ALA A 149 6.03 -0.08 -5.94
C ALA A 149 5.11 -1.30 -6.14
N THR A 150 4.85 -1.64 -7.41
CA THR A 150 4.02 -2.80 -7.82
C THR A 150 4.83 -3.85 -8.58
N THR A 151 6.14 -3.66 -8.78
CA THR A 151 7.07 -4.64 -9.37
C THR A 151 8.41 -4.62 -8.61
N ALA A 152 9.21 -5.68 -8.75
CA ALA A 152 10.54 -5.77 -8.15
C ALA A 152 11.49 -4.70 -8.70
N GLU A 153 11.41 -4.40 -9.99
CA GLU A 153 12.22 -3.37 -10.66
C GLU A 153 11.91 -1.98 -10.11
N ALA A 154 10.62 -1.69 -9.85
CA ALA A 154 10.21 -0.44 -9.23
C ALA A 154 10.79 -0.29 -7.82
N VAL A 155 10.85 -1.38 -7.04
CA VAL A 155 11.52 -1.38 -5.74
C VAL A 155 13.03 -1.17 -5.89
N ALA A 156 13.67 -1.91 -6.79
CA ALA A 156 15.11 -1.85 -7.00
C ALA A 156 15.58 -0.46 -7.45
N ALA A 157 14.80 0.21 -8.30
CA ALA A 157 15.07 1.56 -8.77
C ALA A 157 15.02 2.61 -7.64
N ASP A 158 14.18 2.42 -6.62
CA ASP A 158 14.00 3.36 -5.51
C ASP A 158 14.88 3.00 -4.29
N LEU A 159 14.74 1.77 -3.79
CA LEU A 159 15.34 1.32 -2.53
C LEU A 159 16.54 0.38 -2.73
N GLY A 160 16.86 -0.05 -3.95
CA GLY A 160 17.83 -1.11 -4.21
C GLY A 160 19.26 -0.82 -3.73
N THR A 161 19.62 0.45 -3.51
CA THR A 161 20.93 0.81 -2.93
C THR A 161 20.97 0.77 -1.40
N LYS A 162 19.81 0.64 -0.75
CA LYS A 162 19.62 0.73 0.71
C LYS A 162 19.28 -0.61 1.35
N ILE A 163 18.89 -1.61 0.57
CA ILE A 163 18.47 -2.94 1.02
C ILE A 163 19.31 -4.05 0.38
N LYS A 164 19.27 -5.25 0.95
CA LYS A 164 20.08 -6.38 0.48
C LYS A 164 19.34 -7.27 -0.51
N LEU A 165 18.01 -7.38 -0.39
CA LEU A 165 17.20 -8.31 -1.16
C LEU A 165 15.87 -7.67 -1.59
N VAL A 166 15.54 -7.86 -2.86
CA VAL A 166 14.20 -7.73 -3.42
C VAL A 166 13.75 -9.10 -3.89
N VAL A 167 12.62 -9.59 -3.38
CA VAL A 167 12.01 -10.81 -3.86
C VAL A 167 11.12 -10.48 -5.04
N ASP A 168 11.40 -11.04 -6.20
CA ASP A 168 10.61 -10.86 -7.42
C ASP A 168 9.47 -11.89 -7.49
N GLY A 169 8.24 -11.39 -7.33
CA GLY A 169 7.01 -12.13 -7.54
C GLY A 169 6.21 -11.66 -8.75
N GLY A 170 6.83 -10.89 -9.65
CA GLY A 170 6.17 -10.22 -10.77
C GLY A 170 5.33 -9.02 -10.35
N ALA A 171 4.45 -8.57 -11.25
CA ALA A 171 3.54 -7.46 -11.01
C ALA A 171 2.43 -7.84 -10.00
N THR A 172 2.11 -6.94 -9.08
CA THR A 172 1.02 -7.15 -8.11
C THR A 172 -0.35 -7.12 -8.79
N SER A 173 -1.26 -8.01 -8.39
CA SER A 173 -2.56 -8.18 -9.07
C SER A 173 -3.64 -7.16 -8.68
N VAL A 174 -3.55 -6.52 -7.51
CA VAL A 174 -4.51 -5.48 -7.08
C VAL A 174 -4.00 -4.07 -7.38
N GLY A 175 -2.69 -3.83 -7.26
CA GLY A 175 -2.00 -2.57 -7.61
C GLY A 175 -2.28 -1.36 -6.73
N VAL A 176 -3.26 -1.44 -5.82
CA VAL A 176 -3.48 -0.47 -4.74
C VAL A 176 -3.34 -1.15 -3.38
N GLU A 177 -3.05 -0.37 -2.34
CA GLU A 177 -2.90 -0.88 -0.99
C GLU A 177 -4.21 -1.45 -0.41
N SER A 178 -4.11 -2.17 0.71
CA SER A 178 -5.26 -2.72 1.43
C SER A 178 -6.26 -1.66 1.88
N THR A 179 -7.53 -2.04 1.88
CA THR A 179 -8.60 -1.29 2.55
C THR A 179 -8.36 -1.36 4.06
N ILE A 180 -8.43 -0.22 4.75
CA ILE A 180 -8.22 -0.15 6.20
C ILE A 180 -9.52 0.27 6.87
N VAL A 181 -9.99 -0.56 7.82
CA VAL A 181 -11.18 -0.26 8.61
C VAL A 181 -10.94 -0.43 10.11
N LYS A 182 -11.77 0.25 10.91
CA LYS A 182 -11.76 0.22 12.38
C LYS A 182 -13.19 0.16 12.89
N ILE A 183 -13.43 -0.67 13.91
CA ILE A 183 -14.65 -0.60 14.72
C ILE A 183 -14.35 0.25 15.96
N GLU A 184 -15.13 1.31 16.17
CA GLU A 184 -14.98 2.19 17.33
C GLU A 184 -16.35 2.71 17.78
N GLY A 185 -16.67 2.55 19.07
CA GLY A 185 -17.96 3.00 19.62
C GLY A 185 -19.17 2.39 18.91
N GLY A 186 -19.05 1.13 18.46
CA GLY A 186 -20.10 0.43 17.70
C GLY A 186 -20.29 0.95 16.27
N LYS A 187 -19.36 1.75 15.74
CA LYS A 187 -19.40 2.29 14.38
C LYS A 187 -18.24 1.73 13.55
N LEU A 188 -18.54 1.36 12.31
CA LEU A 188 -17.55 0.91 11.34
C LEU A 188 -17.03 2.10 10.55
N ARG A 189 -15.72 2.35 10.63
CA ARG A 189 -15.05 3.47 9.97
C ARG A 189 -14.13 2.98 8.85
N LEU A 190 -14.20 3.65 7.71
CA LEU A 190 -13.24 3.53 6.61
C LEU A 190 -12.09 4.51 6.87
N LEU A 191 -10.93 3.99 7.25
CA LEU A 191 -9.72 4.81 7.45
C LEU A 191 -8.97 5.04 6.14
N ARG A 192 -8.99 4.05 5.24
CA ARG A 192 -8.39 4.16 3.90
C ARG A 192 -9.11 3.26 2.90
N PRO A 193 -9.62 3.78 1.78
CA PRO A 193 -10.11 2.95 0.68
C PRO A 193 -8.94 2.20 0.02
N GLY A 194 -9.17 0.99 -0.47
CA GLY A 194 -8.11 0.14 -1.01
C GLY A 194 -8.65 -1.02 -1.84
N GLY A 195 -7.93 -2.14 -1.83
CA GLY A 195 -8.20 -3.31 -2.67
C GLY A 195 -9.52 -4.06 -2.44
N ILE A 196 -10.36 -3.62 -1.50
CA ILE A 196 -11.73 -4.11 -1.28
C ILE A 196 -12.68 -2.93 -1.31
N ALA A 197 -13.72 -3.02 -2.15
CA ALA A 197 -14.71 -1.97 -2.28
C ALA A 197 -15.49 -1.76 -0.97
N ALA A 198 -15.89 -0.52 -0.72
CA ALA A 198 -16.62 -0.15 0.50
C ALA A 198 -17.91 -0.98 0.64
N GLU A 199 -18.63 -1.20 -0.47
CA GLU A 199 -19.89 -1.93 -0.51
C GLU A 199 -19.73 -3.40 -0.09
N GLU A 200 -18.61 -4.04 -0.44
CA GLU A 200 -18.30 -5.43 -0.05
C GLU A 200 -18.07 -5.53 1.46
N ILE A 201 -17.38 -4.54 2.04
CA ILE A 201 -17.18 -4.43 3.48
C ILE A 201 -18.51 -4.20 4.20
N GLU A 202 -19.34 -3.28 3.71
CA GLU A 202 -20.64 -2.97 4.32
C GLU A 202 -21.57 -4.18 4.31
N ALA A 203 -21.62 -4.91 3.19
CA ALA A 203 -22.42 -6.12 3.05
C ALA A 203 -22.00 -7.21 4.05
N THR A 204 -20.69 -7.39 4.24
CA THR A 204 -20.16 -8.40 5.16
C THR A 204 -20.35 -8.00 6.62
N ALA A 205 -20.15 -6.72 6.94
CA ALA A 205 -20.31 -6.20 8.30
C ALA A 205 -21.78 -6.09 8.72
N GLY A 206 -22.71 -5.94 7.77
CA GLY A 206 -24.09 -5.57 8.06
C GLY A 206 -24.21 -4.14 8.59
N MET A 207 -23.24 -3.28 8.28
CA MET A 207 -23.11 -1.91 8.80
C MET A 207 -22.63 -0.98 7.70
N LYS A 208 -23.12 0.27 7.69
CA LYS A 208 -22.63 1.31 6.80
C LYS A 208 -21.27 1.85 7.27
N LEU A 209 -20.37 2.11 6.32
CA LEU A 209 -19.06 2.69 6.57
C LEU A 209 -19.20 4.20 6.80
N LEU A 210 -18.59 4.69 7.87
CA LEU A 210 -18.34 6.10 8.07
C LEU A 210 -16.98 6.47 7.49
N ARG A 211 -16.94 7.50 6.65
CA ARG A 211 -15.70 7.99 6.03
C ARG A 211 -15.06 9.05 6.91
N GLY A 212 -13.72 9.05 6.97
CA GLY A 212 -12.93 10.02 7.72
C GLY A 212 -12.61 9.59 9.16
N ALA A 213 -11.49 10.12 9.66
CA ALA A 213 -10.92 9.84 10.97
C ALA A 213 -10.40 11.13 11.62
N ALA A 214 -10.30 11.12 12.95
CA ALA A 214 -9.75 12.23 13.72
C ALA A 214 -8.24 12.05 13.91
N GLY A 215 -7.46 12.30 12.87
CA GLY A 215 -5.99 12.20 12.89
C GLY A 215 -5.43 10.94 12.21
N ILE A 216 -4.15 10.65 12.46
CA ILE A 216 -3.43 9.53 11.84
C ILE A 216 -3.50 8.31 12.76
N GLU A 217 -4.30 7.33 12.36
CA GLU A 217 -4.47 6.06 13.08
C GLU A 217 -3.92 4.85 12.30
N ALA A 218 -3.61 5.07 11.02
CA ALA A 218 -3.16 4.04 10.09
C ALA A 218 -2.30 4.66 8.97
N PRO A 219 -1.51 3.84 8.23
CA PRO A 219 -0.77 4.32 7.07
C PRO A 219 -1.67 4.94 5.99
N GLY A 220 -1.13 5.92 5.29
CA GLY A 220 -1.77 6.50 4.08
C GLY A 220 -2.86 7.53 4.38
N MET A 221 -2.95 8.01 5.61
CA MET A 221 -3.91 9.05 6.02
C MET A 221 -3.36 10.49 5.85
N LEU A 222 -2.10 10.63 5.41
CA LEU A 222 -1.47 11.94 5.13
C LEU A 222 -2.07 12.60 3.88
N ALA A 223 -2.23 13.92 3.91
CA ALA A 223 -2.82 14.69 2.82
C ALA A 223 -2.05 14.57 1.49
N SER A 224 -0.71 14.60 1.55
CA SER A 224 0.16 14.39 0.39
C SER A 224 0.87 13.04 0.49
N HIS A 225 0.69 12.19 -0.53
CA HIS A 225 1.30 10.87 -0.64
C HIS A 225 1.17 10.35 -2.08
N TYR A 226 1.92 9.30 -2.44
CA TYR A 226 1.89 8.69 -3.78
C TYR A 226 2.33 9.63 -4.90
N ALA A 227 3.14 10.64 -4.60
CA ALA A 227 3.44 11.71 -5.53
C ALA A 227 4.53 11.30 -6.55
N PRO A 228 4.26 11.45 -7.87
CA PRO A 228 5.32 11.44 -8.89
C PRO A 228 6.28 12.62 -8.71
N GLY A 229 7.33 12.73 -9.54
CA GLY A 229 8.07 13.98 -9.70
C GLY A 229 7.19 15.07 -10.31
N ALA A 230 6.45 14.73 -11.37
CA ALA A 230 5.48 15.57 -12.04
C ALA A 230 4.33 16.04 -11.12
N ALA A 231 3.71 17.18 -11.45
CA ALA A 231 2.44 17.59 -10.86
C ALA A 231 1.30 16.70 -11.38
N VAL A 232 0.23 16.52 -10.60
CA VAL A 232 -0.94 15.73 -11.02
C VAL A 232 -2.17 16.63 -11.09
N ARG A 233 -2.88 16.58 -12.21
CA ARG A 233 -4.15 17.30 -12.41
C ARG A 233 -5.26 16.30 -12.73
N ILE A 234 -6.17 16.13 -11.78
CA ILE A 234 -7.27 15.16 -11.88
C ILE A 234 -8.47 15.71 -12.67
N ASN A 235 -9.33 14.81 -13.16
CA ASN A 235 -10.55 15.13 -13.89
C ASN A 235 -10.33 16.02 -15.13
N ALA A 236 -9.24 15.79 -15.85
CA ALA A 236 -8.88 16.54 -17.04
C ALA A 236 -9.82 16.22 -18.20
N ALA A 237 -10.62 17.21 -18.63
CA ALA A 237 -11.39 17.14 -19.87
C ALA A 237 -10.57 17.51 -21.12
N LYS A 238 -9.41 18.15 -20.92
CA LYS A 238 -8.48 18.61 -21.96
C LYS A 238 -7.05 18.41 -21.53
N VAL A 239 -6.19 18.03 -22.47
CA VAL A 239 -4.74 17.90 -22.31
C VAL A 239 -4.05 19.17 -22.82
N ALA A 240 -3.24 19.80 -21.99
CA ALA A 240 -2.43 20.94 -22.37
C ALA A 240 -1.12 20.49 -23.02
N LYS A 241 -0.51 21.39 -23.81
CA LYS A 241 0.74 21.11 -24.53
C LYS A 241 1.85 20.71 -23.54
N GLY A 242 2.46 19.54 -23.78
CA GLY A 242 3.58 19.03 -22.97
C GLY A 242 3.17 18.30 -21.69
N GLU A 243 1.87 18.16 -21.41
CA GLU A 243 1.39 17.25 -20.36
C GLU A 243 1.50 15.79 -20.83
N ALA A 244 1.74 14.89 -19.88
CA ALA A 244 1.50 13.46 -20.05
C ALA A 244 0.03 13.14 -19.70
N LEU A 245 -0.54 12.13 -20.34
CA LEU A 245 -1.93 11.72 -20.12
C LEU A 245 -2.00 10.35 -19.45
N LEU A 246 -2.68 10.31 -18.31
CA LEU A 246 -3.19 9.08 -17.70
C LEU A 246 -4.68 8.95 -18.03
N ALA A 247 -4.98 8.10 -19.01
CA ALA A 247 -6.31 7.90 -19.55
C ALA A 247 -7.10 6.82 -18.80
N PHE A 248 -8.42 6.81 -18.97
CA PHE A 248 -9.31 5.77 -18.46
C PHE A 248 -10.51 5.52 -19.38
N GLY A 249 -10.75 4.25 -19.70
CA GLY A 249 -11.85 3.82 -20.57
C GLY A 249 -11.57 4.04 -22.05
N PRO A 250 -12.61 3.98 -22.92
CA PRO A 250 -12.44 4.10 -24.37
C PRO A 250 -12.51 5.55 -24.89
N ARG A 251 -12.97 6.49 -24.06
CA ARG A 251 -13.07 7.90 -24.43
C ARG A 251 -11.77 8.62 -24.07
N ARG A 252 -11.50 9.73 -24.76
CA ARG A 252 -10.30 10.53 -24.52
C ARG A 252 -10.62 12.01 -24.32
N ALA A 253 -9.83 12.66 -23.48
CA ALA A 253 -9.82 14.10 -23.28
C ALA A 253 -9.49 14.85 -24.58
N GLU A 254 -9.99 16.08 -24.72
CA GLU A 254 -9.67 16.94 -25.87
C GLU A 254 -8.15 17.18 -25.95
N GLY A 255 -7.57 17.06 -27.15
CA GLY A 255 -6.15 17.30 -27.39
C GLY A 255 -5.21 16.17 -26.95
N TRP A 256 -5.73 14.99 -26.59
CA TRP A 256 -4.93 13.83 -26.15
C TRP A 256 -3.83 13.42 -27.13
N GLN A 257 -4.02 13.63 -28.44
CA GLN A 257 -3.03 13.31 -29.47
C GLN A 257 -1.73 14.13 -29.32
N GLY A 258 -1.80 15.26 -28.63
CA GLY A 258 -0.64 16.12 -28.34
C GLY A 258 0.04 15.82 -27.00
N ALA A 259 -0.38 14.78 -26.29
CA ALA A 259 0.24 14.39 -25.02
C ALA A 259 1.70 13.96 -25.23
N ALA A 260 2.59 14.36 -24.31
CA ALA A 260 4.01 13.99 -24.36
C ALA A 260 4.24 12.48 -24.15
N ALA A 261 3.37 11.86 -23.37
CA ALA A 261 3.28 10.42 -23.17
C ALA A 261 1.84 10.05 -22.81
N LEU A 262 1.43 8.82 -23.11
CA LEU A 262 0.10 8.32 -22.82
C LEU A 262 0.17 6.90 -22.24
N ARG A 263 -0.60 6.69 -21.17
CA ARG A 263 -0.94 5.38 -20.62
C ARG A 263 -2.42 5.36 -20.32
N ASN A 264 -3.11 4.27 -20.67
CA ASN A 264 -4.50 4.06 -20.28
C ASN A 264 -4.54 3.04 -19.15
N LEU A 265 -5.18 3.40 -18.04
CA LEU A 265 -5.38 2.52 -16.90
C LEU A 265 -6.20 1.27 -17.26
N SER A 266 -7.21 1.42 -18.13
CA SER A 266 -8.01 0.33 -18.67
C SER A 266 -8.74 0.82 -19.91
N GLU A 267 -8.49 0.18 -21.07
CA GLU A 267 -9.16 0.56 -22.33
C GLU A 267 -10.67 0.30 -22.30
N THR A 268 -11.11 -0.70 -21.54
CA THR A 268 -12.52 -1.07 -21.39
C THR A 268 -13.23 -0.32 -20.26
N GLY A 269 -12.48 0.38 -19.39
CA GLY A 269 -13.01 1.05 -18.21
C GLY A 269 -13.20 0.11 -17.02
N ASP A 270 -12.48 -1.01 -16.97
CA ASP A 270 -12.47 -1.92 -15.82
C ASP A 270 -11.66 -1.31 -14.66
N LEU A 271 -12.32 -1.12 -13.51
CA LEU A 271 -11.71 -0.51 -12.33
C LEU A 271 -10.69 -1.43 -11.63
N ARG A 272 -10.78 -2.76 -11.77
CA ARG A 272 -9.79 -3.70 -11.22
C ARG A 272 -8.51 -3.63 -12.04
N GLU A 273 -8.62 -3.64 -13.37
CA GLU A 273 -7.48 -3.42 -14.27
C GLU A 273 -6.86 -2.05 -14.02
N ALA A 274 -7.68 -1.00 -13.92
CA ALA A 274 -7.20 0.35 -13.64
C ALA A 274 -6.43 0.44 -12.31
N ALA A 275 -6.90 -0.20 -11.25
CA ALA A 275 -6.20 -0.25 -9.97
C ALA A 275 -4.86 -1.00 -10.08
N ALA A 276 -4.83 -2.13 -10.79
CA ALA A 276 -3.61 -2.92 -11.02
C ALA A 276 -2.52 -2.11 -11.76
N ASN A 277 -2.95 -1.30 -12.74
CA ASN A 277 -2.05 -0.50 -13.58
C ASN A 277 -1.64 0.85 -12.98
N LEU A 278 -2.39 1.38 -12.01
CA LEU A 278 -2.30 2.76 -11.53
C LEU A 278 -0.87 3.23 -11.28
N PHE A 279 -0.18 2.60 -10.34
CA PHE A 279 1.14 3.07 -9.93
C PHE A 279 2.21 2.85 -10.99
N ALA A 280 2.17 1.71 -11.71
CA ALA A 280 3.11 1.44 -12.79
C ALA A 280 2.98 2.48 -13.91
N HIS A 281 1.75 2.80 -14.32
CA HIS A 281 1.50 3.80 -15.35
C HIS A 281 1.85 5.22 -14.89
N MET A 282 1.57 5.57 -13.63
CA MET A 282 2.03 6.86 -13.09
C MET A 282 3.56 6.96 -13.10
N GLN A 283 4.29 5.90 -12.74
CA GLN A 283 5.75 5.88 -12.81
C GLN A 283 6.28 5.98 -14.24
N ASP A 284 5.67 5.28 -15.20
CA ASP A 284 6.02 5.37 -16.62
C ASP A 284 5.85 6.79 -17.14
N LEU A 285 4.73 7.45 -16.81
CA LEU A 285 4.48 8.83 -17.21
C LEU A 285 5.44 9.80 -16.51
N ASP A 286 5.79 9.56 -15.23
CA ASP A 286 6.79 10.37 -14.51
C ASP A 286 8.18 10.29 -15.17
N ARG A 287 8.56 9.10 -15.65
CA ARG A 287 9.82 8.87 -16.38
C ARG A 287 9.87 9.52 -17.76
N SER A 288 8.73 9.94 -18.32
CA SER A 288 8.70 10.69 -19.58
C SER A 288 9.33 12.09 -19.46
N GLY A 289 9.50 12.61 -18.23
CA GLY A 289 10.00 13.96 -17.98
C GLY A 289 8.93 15.06 -18.14
N ALA A 290 7.67 14.70 -18.38
CA ALA A 290 6.56 15.65 -18.39
C ALA A 290 6.44 16.35 -17.02
N LYS A 291 6.21 17.67 -17.03
CA LYS A 291 6.06 18.45 -15.79
C LYS A 291 4.74 18.20 -15.08
N THR A 292 3.73 17.78 -15.83
CA THR A 292 2.37 17.54 -15.33
C THR A 292 1.79 16.28 -15.98
N ILE A 293 1.14 15.46 -15.17
CA ILE A 293 0.30 14.34 -15.59
C ILE A 293 -1.16 14.79 -15.46
N ALA A 294 -1.85 14.90 -16.60
CA ALA A 294 -3.29 15.08 -16.66
C ALA A 294 -3.97 13.72 -16.55
N VAL A 295 -4.91 13.58 -15.62
CA VAL A 295 -5.65 12.34 -15.39
C VAL A 295 -7.09 12.51 -15.81
N GLU A 296 -7.60 11.62 -16.66
CA GLU A 296 -9.00 11.63 -17.06
C GLU A 296 -9.94 11.32 -15.88
N PRO A 297 -11.22 11.72 -15.94
CA PRO A 297 -12.18 11.37 -14.91
C PRO A 297 -12.35 9.86 -14.74
N ILE A 298 -12.29 9.39 -13.49
CA ILE A 298 -12.51 7.99 -13.12
C ILE A 298 -13.73 7.91 -12.21
N PRO A 299 -14.68 6.97 -12.43
CA PRO A 299 -15.81 6.76 -11.54
C PRO A 299 -15.38 6.55 -10.08
N SER A 300 -16.22 6.96 -9.13
CA SER A 300 -15.90 6.89 -7.69
C SER A 300 -16.54 5.69 -6.98
N ASP A 301 -17.24 4.82 -7.70
CA ASP A 301 -17.83 3.60 -7.17
C ASP A 301 -16.82 2.44 -7.11
N GLY A 302 -17.05 1.48 -6.22
CA GLY A 302 -16.20 0.29 -6.08
C GLY A 302 -14.73 0.63 -5.83
N LEU A 303 -13.82 0.09 -6.65
CA LEU A 303 -12.37 0.42 -6.57
C LEU A 303 -12.04 1.82 -7.07
N GLY A 304 -12.97 2.49 -7.75
CA GLY A 304 -12.85 3.88 -8.15
C GLY A 304 -12.65 4.83 -6.98
N GLU A 305 -13.24 4.54 -5.81
CA GLU A 305 -13.00 5.28 -4.57
C GLU A 305 -11.52 5.21 -4.16
N ALA A 306 -10.90 4.03 -4.25
CA ALA A 306 -9.50 3.84 -3.93
C ALA A 306 -8.58 4.55 -4.93
N ILE A 307 -8.83 4.39 -6.23
CA ILE A 307 -8.04 5.04 -7.29
C ILE A 307 -8.08 6.56 -7.13
N ASN A 308 -9.28 7.13 -6.97
CA ASN A 308 -9.46 8.58 -6.80
C ASN A 308 -8.84 9.11 -5.49
N ASP A 309 -8.86 8.35 -4.39
CA ASP A 309 -8.14 8.71 -3.16
C ASP A 309 -6.62 8.82 -3.43
N ARG A 310 -6.02 7.86 -4.14
CA ARG A 310 -4.58 7.90 -4.48
C ARG A 310 -4.24 9.08 -5.37
N LEU A 311 -5.03 9.31 -6.42
CA LEU A 311 -4.81 10.43 -7.35
C LEU A 311 -4.98 11.78 -6.66
N SER A 312 -5.97 11.92 -5.78
CA SER A 312 -6.21 13.15 -5.02
C SER A 312 -5.04 13.48 -4.10
N ARG A 313 -4.47 12.46 -3.42
CA ARG A 313 -3.27 12.63 -2.59
C ARG A 313 -2.02 12.92 -3.40
N ALA A 314 -1.89 12.33 -4.60
CA ALA A 314 -0.79 12.61 -5.51
C ALA A 314 -0.86 14.03 -6.10
N ALA A 315 -2.07 14.58 -6.22
CA ALA A 315 -2.34 15.94 -6.67
C ALA A 315 -2.26 17.00 -5.55
N ALA A 316 -2.27 16.59 -4.28
CA ALA A 316 -2.22 17.50 -3.15
C ALA A 316 -0.90 18.30 -3.14
N PRO A 317 -0.91 19.57 -2.66
CA PRO A 317 0.32 20.36 -2.50
C PRO A 317 1.38 19.59 -1.72
N ARG A 318 2.62 19.68 -2.17
CA ARG A 318 3.75 19.16 -1.41
C ARG A 318 4.13 20.22 -0.40
N ASP A 319 4.00 19.91 0.89
CA ASP A 319 4.64 20.72 1.92
C ASP A 319 6.14 20.71 1.59
N LYS A 320 6.71 21.88 1.32
CA LYS A 320 8.16 22.01 1.27
C LYS A 320 8.64 21.76 2.69
N ILE A 321 9.13 20.57 2.93
CA ILE A 321 9.97 20.32 4.09
C ILE A 321 11.31 20.94 3.70
N ASP A 322 11.48 22.21 4.09
CA ASP A 322 12.78 22.90 4.07
C ASP A 322 13.75 22.21 5.04
#